data_AF-A0A9P1CL72-F1
#
_entry.id   AF-A0A9P1CL72-F1
#
_cell.length_a   1.000
_cell.length_b   1.000
_cell.length_c   1.000
_cell.angle_alpha   90.00
_cell.angle_beta   90.00
_cell.angle_gamma   90.00
#
_symmetry.space_group_name_H-M   'P 1'
#
loop_
_entity.id
_entity.type
_entity.pdbx_description
1 polymer ?
#
loop_
_entity_poly.entity_id
_entity_poly.type
_entity_poly.pdbx_seq_one_letter_code
_entity_poly.pdbx_strand_id
1 'polypeptide(L)'
;MWRALVFSLLTVLSICLADDCEEWQHGASFLQSGQYLQSHSSASGLKRGFLGNPHEWWVPAACVLAPFMCLEPFDCLNNTGQLKSRQENEAQMAGPNGVNVASWCYSDPSYYNTAVLQCLVKKDLLAYAQTMFEYSVARHPLDETDATYCAYMGFCHNDQVTLNTTLDEAQVMCDELFPVPNGWRSAGAPPLPGKEFTAADAKNYAMAACAMGNYQCDVIYCRETYCKKEQYQHIFEEVASK
;
A
#
# COMPACT_ATOMS: atom_id res chain seq x y z
N MET A 1 -56.66 -42.43 -14.29
CA MET A 1 -57.38 -41.50 -15.20
C MET A 1 -57.20 -40.10 -14.61
N TRP A 2 -56.23 -39.29 -15.06
CA TRP A 2 -56.13 -38.53 -16.33
C TRP A 2 -56.68 -37.09 -16.22
N ARG A 3 -55.83 -36.14 -16.64
CA ARG A 3 -56.02 -34.70 -16.98
C ARG A 3 -55.85 -33.72 -15.81
N ALA A 4 -54.77 -32.93 -15.67
CA ALA A 4 -54.01 -32.04 -16.59
C ALA A 4 -54.74 -30.73 -16.95
N LEU A 5 -54.08 -29.60 -16.69
CA LEU A 5 -54.10 -28.26 -17.33
C LEU A 5 -53.86 -27.16 -16.26
N VAL A 6 -53.15 -26.05 -16.43
CA VAL A 6 -52.09 -25.55 -17.33
C VAL A 6 -51.91 -24.06 -16.94
N PHE A 7 -50.66 -23.60 -16.89
CA PHE A 7 -50.18 -22.21 -17.03
C PHE A 7 -50.54 -21.15 -15.99
N SER A 8 -49.50 -20.59 -15.36
CA SER A 8 -49.13 -19.19 -15.60
C SER A 8 -47.69 -18.93 -15.16
N LEU A 9 -46.77 -19.04 -16.12
CA LEU A 9 -45.47 -18.38 -16.11
C LEU A 9 -45.73 -16.89 -16.28
N LEU A 10 -45.49 -16.09 -15.24
CA LEU A 10 -45.26 -14.65 -15.40
C LEU A 10 -43.77 -14.38 -15.20
N THR A 11 -43.15 -14.19 -16.35
CA THR A 11 -41.87 -13.55 -16.60
C THR A 11 -41.69 -12.26 -15.78
N VAL A 12 -40.72 -12.24 -14.88
CA VAL A 12 -40.02 -11.00 -14.49
C VAL A 12 -38.71 -10.98 -15.25
N LEU A 13 -38.80 -10.48 -16.49
CA LEU A 13 -37.65 -10.01 -17.26
C LEU A 13 -37.38 -8.58 -16.76
N SER A 14 -36.52 -8.43 -15.75
CA SER A 14 -35.88 -7.14 -15.48
C SER A 14 -34.61 -7.08 -16.31
N ILE A 15 -34.74 -6.35 -17.40
CA ILE A 15 -33.70 -5.93 -18.31
C ILE A 15 -32.79 -4.95 -17.55
N CYS A 16 -31.57 -5.38 -17.24
CA CYS A 16 -30.46 -4.45 -17.02
C CYS A 16 -29.92 -4.07 -18.41
N LEU A 17 -30.28 -2.88 -18.87
CA LEU A 17 -29.63 -2.20 -19.99
C LEU A 17 -29.05 -0.88 -19.45
N ALA A 18 -27.87 -0.53 -20.00
CA ALA A 18 -27.04 0.66 -19.77
C ALA A 18 -25.90 0.47 -18.75
N ASP A 19 -24.79 -0.07 -19.26
CA ASP A 19 -23.45 0.53 -19.25
C ASP A 19 -22.98 1.22 -17.96
N ASP A 20 -22.20 0.47 -17.16
CA ASP A 20 -21.03 0.89 -16.34
C ASP A 20 -20.85 0.01 -15.08
N CYS A 21 -20.84 -1.30 -15.27
CA CYS A 21 -20.31 -2.24 -14.27
C CYS A 21 -19.09 -2.96 -14.86
N GLU A 22 -17.93 -2.29 -14.90
CA GLU A 22 -16.65 -3.01 -14.98
C GLU A 22 -16.43 -3.72 -13.65
N GLU A 23 -16.97 -4.94 -13.62
CA GLU A 23 -16.77 -5.95 -12.62
C GLU A 23 -15.31 -6.44 -12.66
N TRP A 24 -14.45 -5.83 -11.85
CA TRP A 24 -13.15 -6.39 -11.47
C TRP A 24 -13.36 -7.61 -10.53
N GLN A 25 -14.02 -8.65 -11.02
CA GLN A 25 -14.02 -9.98 -10.39
C GLN A 25 -13.12 -10.94 -11.16
N HIS A 26 -11.82 -10.79 -10.96
CA HIS A 26 -10.89 -11.91 -11.10
C HIS A 26 -10.10 -12.09 -9.80
N GLY A 27 -10.82 -12.56 -8.78
CA GLY A 27 -10.23 -13.35 -7.72
C GLY A 27 -9.98 -14.77 -8.24
N ALA A 28 -8.80 -15.00 -8.80
CA ALA A 28 -8.22 -16.34 -8.93
C ALA A 28 -6.69 -16.23 -9.10
N SER A 29 -5.96 -16.87 -8.17
CA SER A 29 -4.54 -17.24 -8.29
C SER A 29 -3.48 -16.15 -8.01
N PHE A 30 -3.47 -15.61 -6.79
CA PHE A 30 -2.34 -14.84 -6.22
C PHE A 30 -1.00 -15.64 -6.16
N LEU A 31 -1.04 -16.96 -6.35
CA LEU A 31 0.18 -17.80 -6.38
C LEU A 31 0.90 -17.84 -7.75
N GLN A 32 0.33 -17.27 -8.82
CA GLN A 32 0.97 -17.29 -10.15
C GLN A 32 1.76 -16.01 -10.50
N SER A 33 1.44 -14.86 -9.89
CA SER A 33 2.18 -13.61 -10.12
C SER A 33 3.58 -13.62 -9.49
N GLY A 34 3.82 -14.45 -8.46
CA GLY A 34 5.15 -14.62 -7.86
C GLY A 34 6.17 -15.33 -8.77
N GLN A 35 5.73 -16.16 -9.71
CA GLN A 35 6.64 -16.88 -10.63
C GLN A 35 7.06 -16.04 -11.84
N TYR A 36 6.29 -15.03 -12.23
CA TYR A 36 6.61 -14.18 -13.38
C TYR A 36 7.84 -13.29 -13.12
N LEU A 37 8.03 -12.81 -11.89
CA LEU A 37 9.22 -12.04 -11.52
C LEU A 37 10.47 -12.91 -11.38
N GLN A 38 10.35 -14.19 -11.04
CA GLN A 38 11.50 -15.09 -10.97
C GLN A 38 11.95 -15.60 -12.35
N SER A 39 11.03 -15.77 -13.33
CA SER A 39 11.38 -16.32 -14.65
C SER A 39 12.07 -15.34 -15.60
N HIS A 40 12.06 -14.03 -15.32
CA HIS A 40 12.72 -13.02 -16.18
C HIS A 40 14.19 -12.74 -15.83
N SER A 41 14.75 -13.39 -14.82
CA SER A 41 16.19 -13.31 -14.52
C SER A 41 17.09 -14.11 -15.47
N SER A 42 16.51 -14.91 -16.39
CA SER A 42 17.27 -15.80 -17.30
C SER A 42 17.18 -15.46 -18.80
N ALA A 43 16.61 -14.32 -19.18
CA ALA A 43 16.54 -13.90 -20.59
C ALA A 43 17.81 -13.15 -21.03
N SER A 44 18.89 -13.89 -21.28
CA SER A 44 20.17 -13.44 -21.85
C SER A 44 20.08 -13.11 -23.36
N GLY A 45 19.06 -12.34 -23.78
CA GLY A 45 18.77 -12.12 -25.20
C GLY A 45 18.30 -10.73 -25.62
N LEU A 46 18.03 -9.79 -24.70
CA LEU A 46 17.72 -8.41 -25.07
C LEU A 46 19.01 -7.62 -25.28
N LYS A 47 19.30 -7.30 -26.54
CA LYS A 47 20.51 -6.55 -26.96
C LYS A 47 20.62 -5.23 -26.20
N ARG A 48 21.76 -5.06 -25.52
CA ARG A 48 22.29 -3.83 -24.89
C ARG A 48 22.48 -2.70 -25.91
N GLY A 49 21.37 -2.10 -26.35
CA GLY A 49 21.34 -0.96 -27.27
C GLY A 49 20.79 0.33 -26.65
N PHE A 50 20.58 0.38 -25.34
CA PHE A 50 20.15 1.57 -24.61
C PHE A 50 21.09 1.78 -23.43
N LEU A 51 21.97 2.78 -23.53
CA LEU A 51 22.72 3.36 -22.41
C LEU A 51 21.78 4.26 -21.57
N GLY A 52 20.54 3.81 -21.35
CA GLY A 52 19.62 4.44 -20.42
C GLY A 52 20.02 4.07 -19.00
N ASN A 53 19.80 4.99 -18.07
CA ASN A 53 20.00 4.73 -16.65
C ASN A 53 19.22 3.43 -16.31
N PRO A 54 19.83 2.41 -15.66
CA PRO A 54 19.14 1.19 -15.24
C PRO A 54 18.02 1.44 -14.20
N HIS A 55 17.50 2.66 -14.12
CA HIS A 55 16.32 3.05 -13.37
C HIS A 55 15.18 3.57 -14.26
N GLU A 56 15.30 3.66 -15.58
CA GLU A 56 14.18 4.08 -16.45
C GLU A 56 13.29 2.92 -16.91
N TRP A 57 13.79 1.68 -16.86
CA TRP A 57 13.07 0.51 -17.39
C TRP A 57 12.00 -0.05 -16.45
N TRP A 58 12.08 0.23 -15.15
CA TRP A 58 11.09 -0.28 -14.20
C TRP A 58 9.76 0.47 -14.28
N VAL A 59 9.77 1.75 -14.70
CA VAL A 59 8.56 2.59 -14.81
C VAL A 59 7.57 2.04 -15.85
N PRO A 60 7.97 1.74 -17.11
CA PRO A 60 7.05 1.11 -18.06
C PRO A 60 6.58 -0.28 -17.61
N ALA A 61 7.46 -1.07 -16.98
CA ALA A 61 7.09 -2.39 -16.48
C ALA A 61 6.07 -2.33 -15.34
N ALA A 62 6.17 -1.32 -14.47
CA ALA A 62 5.20 -1.03 -13.42
C ALA A 62 3.80 -0.78 -14.01
N CYS A 63 3.69 -0.01 -15.12
CA CYS A 63 2.39 0.26 -15.76
C CYS A 63 1.73 -0.98 -16.36
N VAL A 64 2.51 -1.97 -16.77
CA VAL A 64 1.95 -3.23 -17.29
C VAL A 64 1.40 -4.07 -16.14
N LEU A 65 2.10 -4.12 -15.01
CA LEU A 65 1.71 -4.92 -13.84
C LEU A 65 0.65 -4.25 -12.97
N ALA A 66 0.66 -2.92 -12.92
CA ALA A 66 -0.20 -2.08 -12.10
C ALA A 66 -0.58 -0.80 -12.88
N PRO A 67 -1.50 -0.89 -13.87
CA PRO A 67 -1.86 0.26 -14.72
C PRO A 67 -2.31 1.50 -13.95
N PHE A 68 -2.93 1.31 -12.77
CA PHE A 68 -3.37 2.40 -11.89
C PHE A 68 -2.23 3.28 -11.37
N MET A 69 -0.98 2.78 -11.33
CA MET A 69 0.20 3.58 -10.95
C MET A 69 0.55 4.64 -12.00
N CYS A 70 0.06 4.49 -13.24
CA CYS A 70 0.43 5.35 -14.36
C CYS A 70 -0.67 6.34 -14.73
N LEU A 71 -1.71 6.41 -13.90
CA LEU A 71 -2.77 7.39 -13.94
C LEU A 71 -2.61 8.35 -12.76
N GLU A 72 -3.28 9.49 -12.83
CA GLU A 72 -3.45 10.38 -11.68
C GLU A 72 -4.05 9.60 -10.49
N PRO A 73 -3.62 9.86 -9.25
CA PRO A 73 -2.66 10.89 -8.82
C PRO A 73 -1.18 10.44 -8.80
N PHE A 74 -0.87 9.22 -9.24
CA PHE A 74 0.50 8.67 -9.17
C PHE A 74 1.38 9.11 -10.33
N ASP A 75 0.82 9.07 -11.55
CA ASP A 75 1.48 9.43 -12.82
C ASP A 75 2.95 8.97 -12.90
N CYS A 76 3.21 7.68 -12.64
CA CYS A 76 4.59 7.18 -12.62
C CYS A 76 5.30 7.22 -13.97
N LEU A 77 4.57 7.38 -15.08
CA LEU A 77 5.14 7.67 -16.41
C LEU A 77 5.65 9.11 -16.53
N ASN A 78 5.34 9.97 -15.55
CA ASN A 78 5.65 11.38 -15.51
C ASN A 78 5.10 12.15 -16.72
N ASN A 79 3.86 11.86 -17.12
CA ASN A 79 3.23 12.56 -18.24
C ASN A 79 2.93 14.03 -17.92
N THR A 80 2.82 14.37 -16.63
CA THR A 80 2.55 15.72 -16.13
C THR A 80 3.80 16.52 -15.77
N GLY A 81 4.97 15.88 -15.72
CA GLY A 81 6.21 16.50 -15.26
C GLY A 81 6.30 16.72 -13.74
N GLN A 82 5.39 16.12 -12.96
CA GLN A 82 5.32 16.29 -11.51
C GLN A 82 6.21 15.32 -10.73
N LEU A 83 6.68 14.24 -11.37
CA LEU A 83 7.49 13.24 -10.71
C LEU A 83 8.92 13.77 -10.48
N LYS A 84 9.30 13.92 -9.22
CA LYS A 84 10.68 14.23 -8.79
C LYS A 84 11.64 13.15 -9.28
N SER A 85 12.94 13.42 -9.39
CA SER A 85 13.92 12.33 -9.53
C SER A 85 13.91 11.41 -8.30
N ARG A 86 14.39 10.17 -8.45
CA ARG A 86 14.51 9.22 -7.32
C ARG A 86 15.29 9.83 -6.14
N GLN A 87 16.41 10.49 -6.42
CA GLN A 87 17.25 11.11 -5.39
C GLN A 87 16.50 12.23 -4.65
N GLU A 88 15.76 13.07 -5.38
CA GLU A 88 14.94 14.12 -4.78
C GLU A 88 13.79 13.53 -3.96
N ASN A 89 13.17 12.44 -4.42
CA ASN A 89 12.14 11.73 -3.68
C ASN A 89 12.68 11.08 -2.40
N GLU A 90 13.83 10.41 -2.48
CA GLU A 90 14.49 9.81 -1.31
C GLU A 90 14.95 10.87 -0.30
N ALA A 91 15.30 12.08 -0.76
CA ALA A 91 15.61 13.20 0.13
C ALA A 91 14.35 13.82 0.76
N GLN A 92 13.24 13.88 0.03
CA GLN A 92 11.98 14.42 0.52
C GLN A 92 10.80 13.79 -0.24
N MET A 93 10.12 12.85 0.42
CA MET A 93 9.00 12.14 -0.20
C MET A 93 7.75 13.01 -0.26
N ALA A 94 7.51 13.88 0.73
CA ALA A 94 6.36 14.77 0.74
C ALA A 94 6.40 15.80 -0.39
N GLY A 95 5.22 16.22 -0.84
CA GLY A 95 5.03 17.29 -1.81
C GLY A 95 5.06 18.67 -1.16
N PRO A 96 5.13 19.75 -1.96
CA PRO A 96 5.12 21.12 -1.44
C PRO A 96 3.84 21.44 -0.63
N ASN A 97 2.73 20.78 -0.96
CA ASN A 97 1.43 21.03 -0.34
C ASN A 97 1.03 19.98 0.71
N GLY A 98 1.84 18.94 0.95
CA GLY A 98 1.52 17.86 1.88
C GLY A 98 1.87 16.49 1.32
N VAL A 99 0.93 15.55 1.38
CA VAL A 99 1.11 14.19 0.86
C VAL A 99 1.53 14.22 -0.61
N ASN A 100 2.41 13.30 -1.00
CA ASN A 100 2.79 13.06 -2.38
C ASN A 100 2.70 11.56 -2.68
N VAL A 101 1.57 11.12 -3.19
CA VAL A 101 1.35 9.71 -3.54
C VAL A 101 2.21 9.25 -4.72
N ALA A 102 2.69 10.16 -5.57
CA ALA A 102 3.64 9.82 -6.64
C ALA A 102 5.01 9.35 -6.10
N SER A 103 5.30 9.53 -4.81
CA SER A 103 6.48 8.93 -4.18
C SER A 103 6.48 7.40 -4.26
N TRP A 104 5.30 6.78 -4.33
CA TRP A 104 5.13 5.32 -4.49
C TRP A 104 5.67 4.79 -5.80
N CYS A 105 5.86 5.65 -6.80
CA CYS A 105 6.51 5.24 -8.03
C CYS A 105 7.85 4.57 -7.70
N TYR A 106 8.66 5.14 -6.81
CA TYR A 106 9.98 4.59 -6.48
C TYR A 106 9.97 3.36 -5.54
N SER A 107 8.81 2.88 -5.13
CA SER A 107 8.68 1.72 -4.23
C SER A 107 8.78 0.39 -4.98
N ASP A 108 9.06 -0.69 -4.24
CA ASP A 108 9.07 -2.04 -4.78
C ASP A 108 7.67 -2.40 -5.36
N PRO A 109 7.58 -2.92 -6.60
CA PRO A 109 6.30 -3.25 -7.23
C PRO A 109 5.43 -4.27 -6.46
N SER A 110 6.02 -5.04 -5.54
CA SER A 110 5.25 -5.93 -4.66
C SER A 110 4.30 -5.19 -3.74
N TYR A 111 4.52 -3.90 -3.47
CA TYR A 111 3.61 -3.06 -2.69
C TYR A 111 2.45 -2.47 -3.51
N TYR A 112 2.52 -2.49 -4.85
CA TYR A 112 1.49 -1.82 -5.66
C TYR A 112 0.13 -2.48 -5.47
N ASN A 113 0.07 -3.82 -5.48
CA ASN A 113 -1.20 -4.54 -5.33
C ASN A 113 -1.66 -4.71 -3.87
N THR A 114 -0.84 -4.29 -2.91
CA THR A 114 -1.18 -4.30 -1.46
C THR A 114 -1.39 -2.86 -0.99
N ALA A 115 -0.32 -2.15 -0.65
CA ALA A 115 -0.35 -0.80 -0.11
C ALA A 115 -1.03 0.21 -1.02
N VAL A 116 -0.64 0.25 -2.30
CA VAL A 116 -1.18 1.28 -3.17
C VAL A 116 -2.62 0.96 -3.59
N LEU A 117 -2.86 -0.24 -4.10
CA LEU A 117 -4.15 -0.61 -4.65
C LEU A 117 -5.23 -0.67 -3.57
N GLN A 118 -4.99 -1.36 -2.45
CA GLN A 118 -6.03 -1.54 -1.45
C GLN A 118 -6.27 -0.24 -0.69
N CYS A 119 -5.20 0.40 -0.21
CA CYS A 119 -5.31 1.54 0.70
C CYS A 119 -5.53 2.88 -0.02
N LEU A 120 -4.85 3.15 -1.14
CA LEU A 120 -4.91 4.47 -1.80
C LEU A 120 -5.90 4.52 -2.96
N VAL A 121 -6.00 3.45 -3.75
CA VAL A 121 -6.91 3.41 -4.91
C VAL A 121 -8.31 2.96 -4.51
N LYS A 122 -8.43 1.78 -3.90
CA LYS A 122 -9.73 1.21 -3.49
C LYS A 122 -10.25 1.78 -2.18
N LYS A 123 -9.38 2.40 -1.38
CA LYS A 123 -9.69 2.94 -0.04
C LYS A 123 -10.29 1.87 0.90
N ASP A 124 -9.86 0.62 0.73
CA ASP A 124 -10.25 -0.51 1.56
C ASP A 124 -9.14 -0.79 2.58
N LEU A 125 -9.25 -0.13 3.74
CA LEU A 125 -8.26 -0.23 4.82
C LEU A 125 -8.24 -1.62 5.46
N LEU A 126 -9.34 -2.37 5.43
CA LEU A 126 -9.39 -3.75 5.94
C LEU A 126 -8.70 -4.72 4.99
N ALA A 127 -8.94 -4.60 3.69
CA ALA A 127 -8.24 -5.41 2.69
C ALA A 127 -6.72 -5.10 2.70
N TYR A 128 -6.33 -3.84 2.87
CA TYR A 128 -4.93 -3.47 3.10
C TYR A 128 -4.36 -4.19 4.32
N ALA A 129 -5.00 -4.07 5.48
CA ALA A 129 -4.55 -4.68 6.73
C ALA A 129 -4.30 -6.18 6.58
N GLN A 130 -5.26 -6.91 6.01
CA GLN A 130 -5.16 -8.35 5.83
C GLN A 130 -4.04 -8.73 4.84
N THR A 131 -3.98 -8.08 3.68
CA THR A 131 -2.99 -8.42 2.63
C THR A 131 -1.57 -8.08 3.04
N MET A 132 -1.35 -6.96 3.74
CA MET A 132 -0.05 -6.61 4.29
C MET A 132 0.40 -7.56 5.40
N PHE A 133 -0.52 -7.97 6.28
CA PHE A 133 -0.20 -8.95 7.32
C PHE A 133 0.23 -10.28 6.72
N GLU A 134 -0.51 -10.79 5.74
CA GLU A 134 -0.16 -12.03 5.03
C GLU A 134 1.18 -11.91 4.31
N TYR A 135 1.44 -10.78 3.66
CA TYR A 135 2.72 -10.50 3.01
C TYR A 135 3.89 -10.53 4.01
N SER A 136 3.68 -9.93 5.18
CA SER A 136 4.67 -9.78 6.24
C SER A 136 4.99 -11.11 6.92
N VAL A 137 3.97 -11.87 7.31
CA VAL A 137 4.11 -13.22 7.91
C VAL A 137 4.80 -14.19 6.94
N ALA A 138 4.52 -14.10 5.64
CA ALA A 138 5.19 -14.92 4.64
C ALA A 138 6.69 -14.61 4.48
N ARG A 139 7.18 -13.50 5.07
CA ARG A 139 8.56 -12.98 4.98
C ARG A 139 9.19 -12.78 6.36
N HIS A 140 8.88 -13.66 7.30
CA HIS A 140 9.51 -13.66 8.63
C HIS A 140 11.05 -13.45 8.54
N PRO A 141 11.65 -12.54 9.33
CA PRO A 141 11.08 -11.84 10.49
C PRO A 141 10.45 -10.46 10.21
N LEU A 142 9.99 -10.20 8.98
CA LEU A 142 9.33 -8.92 8.65
C LEU A 142 8.11 -8.65 9.55
N ASP A 143 7.39 -9.70 9.94
CA ASP A 143 6.22 -9.59 10.80
C ASP A 143 6.53 -9.17 12.23
N GLU A 144 7.67 -9.58 12.79
CA GLU A 144 8.13 -9.06 14.08
C GLU A 144 8.57 -7.59 13.98
N THR A 145 9.16 -7.20 12.85
CA THR A 145 9.55 -5.81 12.59
C THR A 145 8.33 -4.91 12.50
N ASP A 146 7.30 -5.33 11.75
CA ASP A 146 6.03 -4.61 11.65
C ASP A 146 5.30 -4.55 13.00
N ALA A 147 5.27 -5.64 13.78
CA ALA A 147 4.71 -5.63 15.13
C ALA A 147 5.43 -4.62 16.04
N THR A 148 6.76 -4.55 15.95
CA THR A 148 7.58 -3.60 16.70
C THR A 148 7.30 -2.16 16.26
N TYR A 149 7.13 -1.90 14.97
CA TYR A 149 6.67 -0.61 14.43
C TYR A 149 5.30 -0.22 15.00
N CYS A 150 4.32 -1.13 14.95
CA CYS A 150 2.99 -0.92 15.53
C CYS A 150 3.05 -0.56 17.02
N ALA A 151 3.91 -1.23 17.78
CA ALA A 151 4.10 -1.02 19.21
C ALA A 151 4.70 0.36 19.51
N TYR A 152 5.84 0.70 18.89
CA TYR A 152 6.51 2.00 19.12
C TYR A 152 5.63 3.19 18.71
N MET A 153 4.82 3.04 17.67
CA MET A 153 3.93 4.10 17.21
C MET A 153 2.59 4.18 17.95
N GLY A 154 2.31 3.24 18.86
CA GLY A 154 1.09 3.24 19.65
C GLY A 154 -0.20 3.04 18.82
N PHE A 155 -0.11 2.40 17.66
CA PHE A 155 -1.23 2.31 16.72
C PHE A 155 -2.41 1.47 17.24
N CYS A 156 -2.18 0.56 18.20
CA CYS A 156 -3.25 -0.22 18.82
C CYS A 156 -4.29 0.64 19.56
N HIS A 157 -3.90 1.82 20.02
CA HIS A 157 -4.74 2.72 20.81
C HIS A 157 -5.13 4.00 20.05
N ASN A 158 -4.79 4.10 18.77
CA ASN A 158 -5.23 5.21 17.94
C ASN A 158 -6.67 4.97 17.48
N ASP A 159 -7.61 5.63 18.16
CA ASP A 159 -9.04 5.61 17.87
C ASP A 159 -9.49 6.75 16.93
N GLN A 160 -8.61 7.72 16.67
CA GLN A 160 -8.86 8.81 15.73
C GLN A 160 -8.97 8.31 14.28
N VAL A 161 -8.17 7.30 13.92
CA VAL A 161 -8.29 6.65 12.61
C VAL A 161 -9.44 5.65 12.61
N THR A 162 -10.37 5.83 11.69
CA THR A 162 -11.51 4.95 11.43
C THR A 162 -11.37 4.31 10.05
N LEU A 163 -12.25 3.35 9.73
CA LEU A 163 -12.28 2.73 8.40
C LEU A 163 -12.66 3.70 7.27
N ASN A 164 -13.20 4.88 7.62
CA ASN A 164 -13.61 5.91 6.66
C ASN A 164 -12.66 7.11 6.67
N THR A 165 -11.55 7.06 7.43
CA THR A 165 -10.60 8.18 7.50
C THR A 165 -10.02 8.45 6.12
N THR A 166 -10.22 9.69 5.67
CA THR A 166 -9.73 10.19 4.39
C THR A 166 -8.25 10.55 4.46
N LEU A 167 -7.64 10.76 3.29
CA LEU A 167 -6.24 11.20 3.20
C LEU A 167 -6.03 12.58 3.85
N ASP A 168 -6.96 13.50 3.67
CA ASP A 168 -6.87 14.86 4.23
C ASP A 168 -6.97 14.84 5.76
N GLU A 169 -7.87 14.02 6.33
CA GLU A 169 -7.98 13.82 7.78
C GLU A 169 -6.71 13.18 8.34
N ALA A 170 -6.16 12.17 7.66
CA ALA A 170 -4.90 11.55 8.05
C ALA A 170 -3.74 12.55 8.00
N GLN A 171 -3.73 13.47 7.03
CA GLN A 171 -2.73 14.52 6.94
C GLN A 171 -2.77 15.47 8.16
N VAL A 172 -3.96 15.80 8.66
CA VAL A 172 -4.11 16.59 9.89
C VAL A 172 -3.51 15.86 11.09
N MET A 173 -3.79 14.56 11.23
CA MET A 173 -3.20 13.73 12.29
C MET A 173 -1.67 13.67 12.18
N CYS A 174 -1.14 13.60 10.95
CA CYS A 174 0.30 13.66 10.70
C CYS A 174 0.91 15.01 11.10
N ASP A 175 0.23 16.13 10.82
CA ASP A 175 0.67 17.47 11.23
C ASP A 175 0.71 17.61 12.77
N GLU A 176 -0.21 16.97 13.49
CA GLU A 176 -0.21 16.90 14.96
C GLU A 176 0.90 16.00 15.52
N LEU A 177 1.09 14.82 14.91
CA LEU A 177 2.05 13.82 15.39
C LEU A 177 3.51 14.22 15.10
N PHE A 178 3.75 14.86 13.94
CA PHE A 178 5.08 15.23 13.45
C PHE A 178 5.12 16.69 12.96
N PRO A 179 5.10 17.67 13.87
CA PRO A 179 5.01 19.09 13.51
C PRO A 179 6.27 19.61 12.81
N VAL A 180 6.09 20.63 11.97
CA VAL A 180 7.16 21.40 11.31
C VAL A 180 8.03 22.17 12.32
N PRO A 181 9.30 22.51 11.99
CA PRO A 181 9.99 22.35 10.69
C PRO A 181 10.60 20.97 10.43
N ASN A 182 10.85 20.16 11.46
CA ASN A 182 11.50 18.84 11.34
C ASN A 182 10.47 17.69 11.36
N GLY A 183 9.33 17.93 10.70
CA GLY A 183 8.15 17.07 10.71
C GLY A 183 8.08 16.12 9.52
N TRP A 184 6.94 15.45 9.34
CA TRP A 184 6.78 14.46 8.26
C TRP A 184 6.92 15.07 6.85
N ARG A 185 6.67 16.39 6.71
CA ARG A 185 6.84 17.13 5.44
C ARG A 185 8.29 17.22 4.96
N SER A 186 9.26 17.00 5.86
CA SER A 186 10.69 16.90 5.53
C SER A 186 11.19 15.45 5.49
N ALA A 187 10.29 14.46 5.58
CA ALA A 187 10.68 13.05 5.60
C ALA A 187 11.25 12.63 4.23
N GLY A 188 12.47 12.09 4.26
CA GLY A 188 13.03 11.31 3.17
C GLY A 188 12.72 9.82 3.33
N ALA A 189 13.23 9.00 2.42
CA ALA A 189 13.18 7.55 2.54
C ALA A 189 13.76 7.12 3.90
N PRO A 190 13.06 6.28 4.68
CA PRO A 190 13.59 5.84 5.95
C PRO A 190 14.88 5.05 5.68
N PRO A 191 15.91 5.22 6.54
CA PRO A 191 17.10 4.38 6.42
C PRO A 191 16.70 2.92 6.59
N LEU A 192 17.46 2.02 5.94
CA LEU A 192 17.32 0.60 6.25
C LEU A 192 17.58 0.41 7.75
N PRO A 193 16.69 -0.29 8.47
CA PRO A 193 16.89 -0.51 9.88
C PRO A 193 18.19 -1.28 10.11
N GLY A 194 18.81 -1.01 11.25
CA GLY A 194 20.00 -1.75 11.69
C GLY A 194 19.64 -3.19 12.08
N LYS A 195 20.52 -3.82 12.87
CA LYS A 195 20.24 -5.16 13.42
C LYS A 195 19.02 -5.16 14.35
N GLU A 196 18.78 -4.03 15.03
CA GLU A 196 17.66 -3.84 15.95
C GLU A 196 16.77 -2.72 15.41
N PHE A 197 15.45 -2.94 15.43
CA PHE A 197 14.47 -1.93 15.06
C PHE A 197 14.15 -1.04 16.28
N THR A 198 14.37 0.25 16.15
CA THR A 198 14.28 1.20 17.26
C THR A 198 13.05 2.10 17.17
N ALA A 199 12.75 2.82 18.26
CA ALA A 199 11.73 3.87 18.25
C ALA A 199 12.01 4.98 17.21
N ALA A 200 13.30 5.26 16.93
CA ALA A 200 13.68 6.24 15.92
C ALA A 200 13.39 5.73 14.51
N ASP A 201 13.61 4.44 14.25
CA ASP A 201 13.24 3.80 12.99
C ASP A 201 11.72 3.84 12.82
N ALA A 202 10.96 3.41 13.84
CA ALA A 202 9.50 3.46 13.83
C ALA A 202 8.97 4.86 13.50
N LYS A 203 9.53 5.89 14.13
CA LYS A 203 9.20 7.30 13.86
C LYS A 203 9.48 7.68 12.40
N ASN A 204 10.65 7.33 11.87
CA ASN A 204 11.00 7.65 10.48
C ASN A 204 10.07 6.95 9.48
N TYR A 205 9.72 5.69 9.74
CA TYR A 205 8.74 4.94 8.93
C TYR A 205 7.34 5.56 8.98
N ALA A 206 6.86 5.99 10.16
CA ALA A 206 5.58 6.68 10.28
C ALA A 206 5.58 8.06 9.59
N MET A 207 6.68 8.81 9.68
CA MET A 207 6.85 10.07 8.95
C MET A 207 6.85 9.84 7.43
N ALA A 208 7.50 8.77 6.97
CA ALA A 208 7.43 8.33 5.58
C ALA A 208 5.99 7.97 5.16
N ALA A 209 5.27 7.19 5.97
CA ALA A 209 3.89 6.83 5.70
C ALA A 209 2.97 8.06 5.60
N CYS A 210 3.19 9.08 6.44
CA CYS A 210 2.54 10.38 6.31
C CYS A 210 2.88 11.07 4.97
N ALA A 211 4.16 11.13 4.60
CA ALA A 211 4.60 11.74 3.35
C ALA A 211 4.02 11.08 2.10
N MET A 212 3.93 9.74 2.12
CA MET A 212 3.44 8.92 1.02
C MET A 212 1.91 8.71 1.02
N GLY A 213 1.22 9.14 2.09
CA GLY A 213 -0.24 9.16 2.18
C GLY A 213 -0.91 7.89 2.70
N ASN A 214 -0.18 7.00 3.36
CA ASN A 214 -0.71 5.72 3.85
C ASN A 214 -0.71 5.59 5.38
N TYR A 215 -0.53 6.67 6.14
CA TYR A 215 -0.53 6.63 7.61
C TYR A 215 -1.77 5.96 8.22
N GLN A 216 -2.96 6.36 7.76
CA GLN A 216 -4.25 5.78 8.18
C GLN A 216 -4.32 4.28 7.90
N CYS A 217 -3.67 3.84 6.82
CA CYS A 217 -3.63 2.44 6.45
C CYS A 217 -2.79 1.65 7.44
N ASP A 218 -1.61 2.17 7.82
CA ASP A 218 -0.74 1.53 8.82
C ASP A 218 -1.42 1.42 10.19
N VAL A 219 -2.19 2.43 10.60
CA VAL A 219 -2.94 2.38 11.85
C VAL A 219 -3.99 1.26 11.83
N ILE A 220 -4.80 1.17 10.77
CA ILE A 220 -5.78 0.08 10.62
C ILE A 220 -5.09 -1.28 10.51
N TYR A 221 -4.00 -1.36 9.74
CA TYR A 221 -3.18 -2.56 9.60
C TYR A 221 -2.75 -3.09 10.96
N CYS A 222 -2.10 -2.27 11.78
CA CYS A 222 -1.68 -2.67 13.11
C CYS A 222 -2.87 -3.07 14.01
N ARG A 223 -3.90 -2.23 14.07
CA ARG A 223 -5.06 -2.44 14.95
C ARG A 223 -5.83 -3.71 14.62
N GLU A 224 -5.98 -4.03 13.34
CA GLU A 224 -6.74 -5.19 12.90
C GLU A 224 -5.92 -6.49 12.87
N THR A 225 -4.60 -6.41 13.04
CA THR A 225 -3.71 -7.57 12.90
C THR A 225 -2.90 -7.81 14.18
N TYR A 226 -1.72 -7.21 14.34
CA TYR A 226 -0.79 -7.45 15.44
C TYR A 226 -1.42 -7.20 16.81
N CYS A 227 -2.19 -6.11 16.96
CA CYS A 227 -2.80 -5.73 18.24
C CYS A 227 -3.77 -6.79 18.79
N LYS A 228 -4.36 -7.63 17.93
CA LYS A 228 -5.36 -8.64 18.31
C LYS A 228 -4.77 -10.04 18.43
N LYS A 229 -3.49 -10.24 18.13
CA LYS A 229 -2.86 -11.55 18.06
C LYS A 229 -1.96 -11.78 19.27
N GLU A 230 -2.25 -12.83 20.04
CA GLU A 230 -1.53 -13.18 21.27
C GLU A 230 -0.03 -13.37 21.02
N GLN A 231 0.34 -13.96 19.87
CA GLN A 231 1.73 -14.25 19.51
C GLN A 231 2.64 -13.02 19.46
N TYR A 232 2.11 -11.80 19.30
CA TYR A 232 2.90 -10.56 19.25
C TYR A 232 2.82 -9.73 20.53
N GLN A 233 2.00 -10.10 21.53
CA GLN A 233 1.79 -9.29 22.74
C GLN A 233 3.09 -9.05 23.52
N HIS A 234 4.00 -10.02 23.52
CA HIS A 234 5.31 -9.89 24.16
C HIS A 234 6.14 -8.72 23.59
N ILE A 235 6.00 -8.39 22.30
CA ILE A 235 6.68 -7.25 21.66
C ILE A 235 6.12 -5.93 22.24
N PHE A 236 4.80 -5.84 22.41
CA PHE A 236 4.16 -4.65 22.99
C PHE A 236 4.55 -4.47 24.47
N GLU A 237 4.62 -5.56 25.23
CA GLU A 237 5.09 -5.54 26.62
C GLU A 237 6.56 -5.11 26.71
N GLU A 238 7.42 -5.62 25.83
CA GLU A 238 8.83 -5.23 25.78
C GLU A 238 8.98 -3.74 25.47
N VAL A 239 8.29 -3.24 24.44
CA VAL A 239 8.32 -1.82 24.06
C VAL A 239 7.78 -0.93 25.17
N ALA A 240 6.71 -1.34 25.85
CA ALA A 240 6.13 -0.58 26.97
C ALA A 240 7.02 -0.53 28.21
N SER A 241 8.01 -1.42 28.32
CA SER A 241 8.95 -1.47 29.45
C SER A 241 10.17 -0.55 29.30
N LYS A 242 10.38 0.02 28.10
CA LYS A 242 11.51 0.90 27.77
C LYS A 242 11.16 2.37 28.01
#